data_AF-A0A9D7ID26-F1
#
_entry.id   AF-A0A9D7ID26-F1
#
_cell.length_a   1.000
_cell.length_b   1.000
_cell.length_c   1.000
_cell.angle_alpha   90.00
_cell.angle_beta   90.00
_cell.angle_gamma   90.00
#
_symmetry.space_group_name_H-M   'P 1'
#
loop_
_entity.id
_entity.type
_entity.pdbx_description
1 polymer ?
#
loop_
_entity_poly.entity_id
_entity_poly.type
_entity_poly.pdbx_seq_one_letter_code
_entity_poly.pdbx_strand_id
1 'polypeptide(L)'
;MKHLLILTGFLWSALLSAQTDTTIYQIADEMPRFPGCEQLDTIVQVKQQCAQASLLKFIYDNVRYPETARLEGIEGTVVLRFVVETDGLISHLEVLKDIGGGCAGEALRVVGAMNEVGVRWTPGKRRENRSGASGAAHPV
;
A
#
# COMPACT_ATOMS: atom_id res chain seq x y z
N MET A 1 -30.90 14.34 57.42
CA MET A 1 -31.71 13.10 57.31
C MET A 1 -31.63 12.70 55.85
N LYS A 2 -30.61 11.91 55.48
CA LYS A 2 -30.54 10.43 55.50
C LYS A 2 -31.35 9.84 54.34
N HIS A 3 -30.79 8.79 53.74
CA HIS A 3 -31.24 7.97 52.61
C HIS A 3 -30.74 8.43 51.24
N LEU A 4 -30.19 7.57 50.37
CA LEU A 4 -29.78 6.18 50.50
C LEU A 4 -29.02 5.85 49.20
N LEU A 5 -27.93 5.10 49.33
CA LEU A 5 -27.10 4.53 48.27
C LEU A 5 -27.91 3.96 47.10
N ILE A 6 -27.59 4.37 45.87
CA ILE A 6 -27.75 3.54 44.67
C ILE A 6 -26.36 3.15 44.18
N LEU A 7 -26.01 1.91 44.50
CA LEU A 7 -24.99 1.12 43.84
C LEU A 7 -25.48 0.82 42.40
N THR A 8 -24.96 1.51 41.40
CA THR A 8 -25.04 1.09 39.99
C THR A 8 -23.64 0.97 39.42
N GLY A 9 -23.22 -0.27 39.18
CA GLY A 9 -22.28 -0.68 38.12
C GLY A 9 -20.92 -0.01 38.15
N PHE A 10 -19.91 -0.61 38.75
CA PHE A 10 -19.03 -1.53 38.00
C PHE A 10 -18.68 -0.99 36.60
N LEU A 11 -17.47 -0.44 36.51
CA LEU A 11 -16.58 -0.45 35.35
C LEU A 11 -17.24 -0.58 33.98
N TRP A 12 -17.19 0.49 33.18
CA TRP A 12 -17.01 0.28 31.75
C TRP A 12 -16.20 1.40 31.13
N SER A 13 -14.92 1.46 31.51
CA SER A 13 -13.90 1.94 30.58
C SER A 13 -13.88 0.99 29.37
N ALA A 14 -14.72 1.26 28.37
CA ALA A 14 -14.51 0.72 27.04
C ALA A 14 -13.48 1.64 26.38
N LEU A 15 -12.20 1.35 26.62
CA LEU A 15 -11.24 1.62 25.56
C LEU A 15 -11.68 0.73 24.39
N LEU A 16 -12.41 1.34 23.46
CA LEU A 16 -12.73 0.74 22.18
C LEU A 16 -11.40 0.63 21.43
N SER A 17 -10.70 -0.48 21.62
CA SER A 17 -9.60 -0.84 20.74
C SER A 17 -10.21 -1.07 19.36
N ALA A 18 -10.07 -0.09 18.47
CA ALA A 18 -10.32 -0.30 17.05
C ALA A 18 -9.28 -1.31 16.57
N GLN A 19 -9.68 -2.57 16.47
CA GLN A 19 -8.83 -3.61 15.94
C GLN A 19 -8.78 -3.44 14.43
N THR A 20 -7.77 -2.70 13.95
CA THR A 20 -7.47 -2.64 12.52
C THR A 20 -6.96 -4.01 12.09
N ASP A 21 -7.69 -4.67 11.19
CA ASP A 21 -7.25 -5.90 10.56
C ASP A 21 -6.02 -5.60 9.68
N THR A 22 -4.85 -6.09 10.10
CA THR A 22 -3.56 -5.90 9.42
C THR A 22 -3.22 -7.06 8.47
N THR A 23 -4.21 -7.90 8.11
CA THR A 23 -3.95 -9.06 7.24
C THR A 23 -3.59 -8.61 5.83
N ILE A 24 -2.38 -8.94 5.39
CA ILE A 24 -1.91 -8.66 4.02
C ILE A 24 -2.47 -9.75 3.08
N TYR A 25 -3.26 -9.33 2.10
CA TYR A 25 -3.87 -10.23 1.12
C TYR A 25 -3.16 -10.15 -0.23
N GLN A 26 -2.74 -11.28 -0.79
CA GLN A 26 -2.11 -11.32 -2.13
C GLN A 26 -3.10 -11.40 -3.30
N ILE A 27 -4.38 -11.71 -3.03
CA ILE A 27 -5.44 -11.81 -4.05
C ILE A 27 -6.49 -10.71 -3.77
N ALA A 28 -6.54 -9.71 -4.64
CA ALA A 28 -7.54 -8.63 -4.60
C ALA A 28 -8.39 -8.67 -5.88
N ASP A 29 -9.69 -8.50 -5.73
CA ASP A 29 -10.61 -8.43 -6.88
C ASP A 29 -10.44 -7.09 -7.63
N GLU A 30 -10.13 -6.04 -6.88
CA GLU A 30 -9.69 -4.77 -7.41
C GLU A 30 -8.26 -4.51 -6.94
N MET A 31 -7.31 -4.45 -7.88
CA MET A 31 -5.91 -4.18 -7.58
C MET A 31 -5.72 -2.73 -7.07
N PRO A 32 -4.73 -2.48 -6.19
CA PRO A 32 -4.36 -1.12 -5.81
C PRO A 32 -4.02 -0.27 -7.04
N ARG A 33 -4.32 1.03 -6.98
CA ARG A 33 -4.07 1.96 -8.09
C ARG A 33 -3.36 3.21 -7.59
N PHE A 34 -2.35 3.63 -8.35
CA PHE A 34 -1.71 4.94 -8.16
C PHE A 34 -2.72 6.06 -8.46
N PRO A 35 -2.67 7.18 -7.71
CA PRO A 35 -3.68 8.24 -7.86
C PRO A 35 -3.59 8.98 -9.19
N GLY A 36 -4.65 9.75 -9.50
CA GLY A 36 -4.71 10.69 -10.64
C GLY A 36 -5.67 10.28 -11.76
N CYS A 37 -6.47 9.24 -11.53
CA CYS A 37 -7.39 8.68 -12.53
C CYS A 37 -8.80 8.41 -11.95
N GLU A 38 -9.10 8.98 -10.79
CA GLU A 38 -10.35 8.75 -10.05
C GLU A 38 -11.56 9.31 -10.80
N GLN A 39 -11.40 10.48 -11.44
CA GLN A 39 -12.49 11.22 -12.10
C GLN A 39 -12.90 10.64 -13.47
N LEU A 40 -12.21 9.61 -13.97
CA LEU A 40 -12.60 9.00 -15.24
C LEU A 40 -13.89 8.21 -15.05
N ASP A 41 -15.00 8.59 -15.69
CA ASP A 41 -16.24 7.79 -15.67
C ASP A 41 -16.20 6.69 -16.75
N THR A 42 -15.18 5.84 -16.69
CA THR A 42 -14.89 4.78 -17.67
C THR A 42 -14.81 3.39 -17.02
N ILE A 43 -14.72 2.35 -17.87
CA ILE A 43 -14.53 0.96 -17.45
C ILE A 43 -13.25 0.77 -16.63
N VAL A 44 -13.25 -0.24 -15.75
CA VAL A 44 -12.16 -0.52 -14.80
C VAL A 44 -10.79 -0.62 -15.46
N GLN A 45 -10.70 -1.24 -16.65
CA GLN A 45 -9.43 -1.41 -17.36
C GLN A 45 -8.79 -0.07 -17.75
N VAL A 46 -9.59 0.92 -18.16
CA VAL A 46 -9.09 2.25 -18.54
C VAL A 46 -8.51 2.97 -17.32
N LYS A 47 -9.17 2.87 -16.16
CA LYS A 47 -8.64 3.41 -14.91
C LYS A 47 -7.32 2.75 -14.50
N GLN A 48 -7.19 1.44 -14.67
CA GLN A 48 -5.97 0.69 -14.37
C GLN A 48 -4.81 1.14 -15.27
N GLN A 49 -5.05 1.23 -16.58
CA GLN A 49 -4.04 1.68 -17.54
C GLN A 49 -3.58 3.11 -17.25
N CYS A 50 -4.53 4.01 -16.95
CA CYS A 50 -4.22 5.37 -16.53
C CYS A 50 -3.36 5.40 -15.26
N ALA A 51 -3.74 4.65 -14.22
CA ALA A 51 -2.99 4.59 -12.96
C ALA A 51 -1.57 4.05 -13.17
N GLN A 52 -1.40 3.04 -14.02
CA GLN A 52 -0.08 2.51 -14.38
C GLN A 52 0.78 3.57 -15.10
N ALA A 53 0.19 4.32 -16.03
CA ALA A 53 0.89 5.40 -16.71
C ALA A 53 1.31 6.52 -15.73
N SER A 54 0.42 6.89 -14.79
CA SER A 54 0.72 7.89 -13.75
C SER A 54 1.85 7.44 -12.82
N LEU A 55 1.87 6.18 -12.43
CA LEU A 55 2.97 5.59 -11.65
C LEU A 55 4.30 5.67 -12.41
N LEU A 56 4.32 5.22 -13.67
CA LEU A 56 5.53 5.26 -14.50
C LEU A 56 6.02 6.69 -14.68
N LYS A 57 5.10 7.65 -14.91
CA LYS A 57 5.44 9.07 -14.98
C LYS A 57 6.11 9.55 -13.70
N PHE A 58 5.53 9.25 -12.54
CA PHE A 58 6.13 9.61 -11.25
C PHE A 58 7.55 9.04 -11.11
N ILE A 59 7.75 7.77 -11.47
CA ILE A 59 9.06 7.14 -11.40
C ILE A 59 10.06 7.83 -12.33
N TYR A 60 9.71 8.03 -13.61
CA TYR A 60 10.61 8.66 -14.59
C TYR A 60 10.96 10.11 -14.24
N ASP A 61 10.01 10.87 -13.67
CA ASP A 61 10.25 12.26 -13.26
C ASP A 61 11.20 12.34 -12.05
N ASN A 62 11.37 11.27 -11.27
CA ASN A 62 12.09 11.28 -10.00
C ASN A 62 13.33 10.40 -9.95
N VAL A 63 13.47 9.40 -10.84
CA VAL A 63 14.58 8.45 -10.84
C VAL A 63 15.85 9.08 -11.43
N ARG A 64 16.98 8.84 -10.76
CA ARG A 64 18.31 9.29 -11.17
C ARG A 64 19.20 8.09 -11.36
N TYR A 65 19.56 7.81 -12.60
CA TYR A 65 20.45 6.68 -12.89
C TYR A 65 21.82 6.90 -12.22
N PRO A 66 22.25 6.01 -11.30
CA PRO A 66 23.48 6.23 -10.53
C PRO A 66 24.73 6.36 -11.39
N GLU A 67 25.66 7.22 -10.98
CA GLU A 67 26.90 7.43 -11.70
C GLU A 67 27.76 6.17 -11.81
N THR A 68 27.85 5.38 -10.73
CA THR A 68 28.56 4.09 -10.73
C THR A 68 28.01 3.15 -11.79
N ALA A 69 26.68 2.95 -11.83
CA ALA A 69 26.03 2.12 -12.84
C ALA A 69 26.29 2.62 -14.27
N ARG A 70 26.29 3.95 -14.47
CA ARG A 70 26.60 4.57 -15.77
C ARG A 70 28.05 4.35 -16.21
N LEU A 71 29.02 4.50 -15.30
CA LEU A 71 30.44 4.35 -15.61
C LEU A 71 30.81 2.88 -15.87
N GLU A 72 30.17 1.96 -15.17
CA GLU A 72 30.42 0.51 -15.26
C GLU A 72 29.54 -0.20 -16.30
N GLY A 73 28.59 0.51 -16.92
CA GLY A 73 27.69 -0.06 -17.93
C GLY A 73 26.70 -1.08 -17.37
N ILE A 74 26.24 -0.91 -16.13
CA ILE A 74 25.36 -1.87 -15.43
C ILE A 74 23.90 -1.66 -15.83
N GLU A 75 23.34 -2.55 -16.63
CA GLU A 75 21.95 -2.46 -17.07
C GLU A 75 21.11 -3.64 -16.59
N GLY A 76 19.81 -3.41 -16.41
CA GLY A 76 18.85 -4.46 -16.09
C GLY A 76 17.59 -3.96 -15.39
N THR A 77 16.88 -4.90 -14.77
CA THR A 77 15.62 -4.62 -14.07
C THR A 77 15.80 -4.84 -12.57
N VAL A 78 15.60 -3.77 -11.80
CA VAL A 78 15.40 -3.82 -10.35
C VAL A 78 13.94 -4.20 -10.08
N VAL A 79 13.71 -5.13 -9.17
CA VAL A 79 12.35 -5.54 -8.77
C VAL A 79 12.18 -5.22 -7.29
N LEU A 80 11.14 -4.44 -6.99
CA LEU A 80 10.74 -4.08 -5.63
C LEU A 80 9.38 -4.70 -5.30
N ARG A 81 9.13 -4.92 -4.00
CA ARG A 81 7.82 -5.27 -3.45
C ARG A 81 7.49 -4.33 -2.31
N PHE A 82 6.22 -3.98 -2.18
CA PHE A 82 5.69 -3.19 -1.08
C PHE A 82 4.21 -3.50 -0.91
N VAL A 83 3.66 -3.09 0.23
CA VAL A 83 2.25 -3.21 0.58
C VAL A 83 1.60 -1.84 0.43
N VAL A 84 0.43 -1.80 -0.19
CA VAL A 84 -0.45 -0.62 -0.16
C VAL A 84 -1.45 -0.82 0.97
N GLU A 85 -1.36 0.04 1.98
CA GLU A 85 -2.18 0.00 3.17
C GLU A 85 -3.60 0.54 2.91
N THR A 86 -4.51 0.28 3.85
CA THR A 86 -5.92 0.72 3.75
C THR A 86 -6.10 2.24 3.75
N ASP A 87 -5.12 2.99 4.25
CA ASP A 87 -5.07 4.45 4.22
C ASP A 87 -4.38 5.01 2.95
N GLY A 88 -3.94 4.13 2.05
CA GLY A 88 -3.27 4.48 0.80
C GLY A 88 -1.78 4.81 0.94
N LEU A 89 -1.19 4.67 2.13
CA LEU A 89 0.26 4.71 2.30
C LEU A 89 0.90 3.42 1.80
N ILE A 90 2.21 3.48 1.53
CA ILE A 90 3.00 2.27 1.27
C ILE A 90 3.78 1.85 2.52
N SER A 91 3.94 0.55 2.70
CA SER A 91 4.74 -0.06 3.78
C SER A 91 5.49 -1.29 3.25
N HIS A 92 6.32 -1.92 4.09
CA HIS A 92 7.04 -3.16 3.77
C HIS A 92 7.81 -3.11 2.43
N LEU A 93 8.44 -1.97 2.14
CA LEU A 93 9.22 -1.78 0.91
C LEU A 93 10.50 -2.60 0.96
N GLU A 94 10.68 -3.49 -0.01
CA GLU A 94 11.82 -4.41 -0.09
C GLU A 94 12.32 -4.62 -1.53
N VAL A 95 13.61 -4.95 -1.66
CA VAL A 95 14.25 -5.28 -2.93
C VAL A 95 14.20 -6.79 -3.13
N LEU A 96 13.57 -7.24 -4.22
CA LEU A 96 13.55 -8.65 -4.62
C LEU A 96 14.66 -9.00 -5.60
N LYS A 97 15.06 -8.03 -6.42
CA LYS A 97 16.16 -8.18 -7.38
C LYS A 97 16.93 -6.88 -7.46
N ASP A 98 18.21 -6.95 -7.16
CA ASP A 98 19.17 -5.88 -7.39
C ASP A 98 20.01 -6.19 -8.65
N ILE A 99 20.42 -5.14 -9.35
CA ILE A 99 21.33 -5.21 -10.51
C ILE A 99 22.72 -4.65 -10.17
N GLY A 100 22.91 -4.06 -8.98
CA GLY A 100 24.15 -3.44 -8.56
C GLY A 100 24.25 -1.96 -8.96
N GLY A 101 25.45 -1.39 -8.78
CA GLY A 101 25.75 0.00 -9.19
C GLY A 101 24.95 1.09 -8.45
N GLY A 102 24.25 0.75 -7.37
CA GLY A 102 23.39 1.66 -6.61
C GLY A 102 21.94 1.77 -7.11
N CYS A 103 21.56 1.00 -8.15
CA CYS A 103 20.24 1.08 -8.78
C CYS A 103 19.09 0.69 -7.83
N ALA A 104 19.27 -0.35 -7.00
CA ALA A 104 18.26 -0.71 -6.00
C ALA A 104 18.08 0.37 -4.93
N GLY A 105 19.17 1.00 -4.48
CA GLY A 105 19.10 2.11 -3.52
C GLY A 105 18.33 3.31 -4.06
N GLU A 106 18.57 3.65 -5.33
CA GLU A 106 17.80 4.71 -5.99
C GLU A 106 16.32 4.34 -6.16
N ALA A 107 16.01 3.10 -6.55
CA ALA A 107 14.65 2.64 -6.69
C ALA A 107 13.90 2.68 -5.35
N LEU A 108 14.55 2.26 -4.26
CA LEU A 108 14.02 2.37 -2.89
C LEU A 108 13.73 3.82 -2.52
N ARG A 109 14.64 4.75 -2.84
CA ARG A 109 14.45 6.19 -2.57
C ARG A 109 13.22 6.73 -3.28
N VAL A 110 13.07 6.46 -4.58
CA VAL A 110 11.95 6.97 -5.38
C VAL A 110 10.62 6.42 -4.89
N VAL A 111 10.54 5.11 -4.65
CA VAL A 111 9.29 4.49 -4.17
C VAL A 111 8.98 4.94 -2.75
N GLY A 112 9.96 4.97 -1.84
CA GLY A 112 9.79 5.44 -0.47
C GLY A 112 9.34 6.90 -0.37
N ALA A 113 9.82 7.76 -1.27
CA ALA A 113 9.43 9.17 -1.32
C ALA A 113 7.94 9.40 -1.60
N MET A 114 7.20 8.40 -2.10
CA MET A 114 5.75 8.51 -2.33
C MET A 114 5.00 8.93 -1.05
N ASN A 115 5.35 8.36 0.10
CA ASN A 115 4.72 8.73 1.37
C ASN A 115 5.06 10.17 1.76
N GLU A 116 6.32 10.57 1.59
CA GLU A 116 6.86 11.88 1.95
C GLU A 116 6.22 13.01 1.14
N VAL A 117 6.05 12.79 -0.17
CA VAL A 117 5.42 13.76 -1.09
C VAL A 117 3.89 13.71 -1.08
N GLY A 118 3.29 12.94 -0.18
CA GLY A 118 1.84 12.93 0.02
C GLY A 118 1.05 12.12 -1.01
N VAL A 119 1.68 11.20 -1.73
CA VAL A 119 0.97 10.27 -2.62
C VAL A 119 0.10 9.36 -1.77
N ARG A 120 -1.16 9.18 -2.18
CA ARG A 120 -2.11 8.26 -1.56
C ARG A 120 -2.67 7.34 -2.63
N TRP A 121 -2.36 6.07 -2.50
CA TRP A 121 -2.86 5.04 -3.39
C TRP A 121 -4.34 4.77 -3.10
N THR A 122 -5.07 4.37 -4.14
CA THR A 122 -6.33 3.66 -3.92
C THR A 122 -5.98 2.24 -3.46
N PRO A 123 -6.40 1.80 -2.26
CA PRO A 123 -6.14 0.45 -1.78
C PRO A 123 -6.82 -0.60 -2.64
N GLY A 124 -6.27 -1.81 -2.64
CA GLY A 124 -6.93 -2.96 -3.24
C GLY A 124 -8.21 -3.30 -2.49
N LYS A 125 -9.22 -3.82 -3.21
CA LYS A 125 -10.47 -4.29 -2.60
C LYS A 125 -10.66 -5.78 -2.86
N ARG A 126 -11.12 -6.47 -1.84
CA ARG A 126 -11.64 -7.83 -1.94
C ARG A 126 -13.14 -7.77 -1.70
N ARG A 127 -13.93 -8.40 -2.58
CA ARG A 127 -15.35 -8.61 -2.35
C ARG A 127 -15.47 -9.69 -1.28
N GLU A 128 -16.14 -9.36 -0.18
CA GLU A 128 -16.51 -10.37 0.80
C GLU A 128 -17.52 -11.32 0.14
N ASN A 129 -17.09 -12.56 -0.14
CA ASN A 129 -18.03 -13.61 -0.45
C ASN A 129 -18.87 -13.88 0.82
N ARG A 130 -20.08 -13.31 0.88
CA ARG A 130 -21.14 -13.81 1.76
C ARG A 130 -21.65 -15.15 1.25
N SER A 131 -20.96 -16.23 1.57
CA SER A 131 -21.55 -17.56 1.74
C SER A 131 -20.49 -18.50 2.30
N GLY A 132 -20.83 -19.14 3.43
CA GLY A 132 -19.90 -19.85 4.28
C GLY A 132 -19.04 -20.88 3.54
N ALA A 133 -17.74 -20.65 3.55
CA ALA A 133 -16.74 -21.70 3.55
C ALA A 133 -15.49 -21.11 4.19
N SER A 134 -15.14 -21.68 5.35
CA SER A 134 -13.85 -21.54 6.01
C SER A 134 -12.72 -21.87 5.01
N GLY A 135 -12.28 -20.87 4.26
CA GLY A 135 -11.01 -20.88 3.54
C GLY A 135 -10.07 -19.98 4.34
N ALA A 136 -9.12 -20.62 5.04
CA ALA A 136 -8.16 -19.94 5.89
C ALA A 136 -7.59 -18.70 5.19
N ALA A 137 -7.66 -17.56 5.87
CA ALA A 137 -6.69 -16.51 5.64
C ALA A 137 -5.32 -17.16 5.76
N HIS A 138 -4.55 -17.18 4.68
CA HIS A 138 -3.12 -17.44 4.75
C HIS A 138 -2.45 -16.08 4.86
N PRO A 139 -2.26 -15.55 6.09
CA PRO A 139 -1.31 -14.47 6.29
C PRO A 139 0.07 -14.97 5.83
N VAL A 140 0.86 -14.07 5.27
CA VAL A 140 2.29 -14.31 5.06
C VAL A 140 2.98 -14.37 6.42
#